data_AF-F3L324-F1
#
_entry.id   AF-F3L324-F1
#
_cell.length_a   1.000
_cell.length_b   1.000
_cell.length_c   1.000
_cell.angle_alpha   90.00
_cell.angle_beta   90.00
_cell.angle_gamma   90.00
#
_symmetry.space_group_name_H-M   'P 1'
#
loop_
_entity.id
_entity.type
_entity.pdbx_description
1 polymer ?
#
loop_
_entity_poly.entity_id
_entity_poly.type
_entity_poly.pdbx_seq_one_letter_code
_entity_poly.pdbx_strand_id
1 'polypeptide(L)'
;MPNELVFDEVFAANRPEFVKNSGLNSFSAETALIFGLSQEHMIARNGVQLQLDALNALDGLIADAAQSGLDLAVASSYRSFERQALIFNGKLRGERAVLDDNDCVLDRDQYSDAEWLQAILRFSALPGTSRHHWGTDLDVFDRSSLRGDLQLTVSESQTLFADLHVWLDERMAKDKSCGFFRPYGVDRGGVSPEPWHLSYAPLATVYENALVPNLWRDVLAELGDVLDELNVIDRHLEKIFERFVAVPKGWCPDHYRSGLTS
;
A
#
# COMPACT_ATOMS: atom_id res chain seq x y z
N MET A 1 21.03 -6.17 9.54
CA MET A 1 20.28 -5.65 10.71
C MET A 1 18.89 -6.27 10.60
N PRO A 2 18.43 -7.09 11.55
CA PRO A 2 17.22 -7.87 11.36
C PRO A 2 15.97 -7.13 11.85
N ASN A 3 14.88 -7.36 11.10
CA ASN A 3 13.47 -7.30 11.47
C ASN A 3 12.70 -5.97 11.52
N GLU A 4 12.06 -5.62 10.40
CA GLU A 4 10.79 -4.85 10.42
C GLU A 4 9.59 -5.69 10.94
N LEU A 5 9.71 -7.02 10.99
CA LEU A 5 8.63 -7.92 11.44
C LEU A 5 8.58 -8.18 12.96
N VAL A 6 9.53 -7.65 13.75
CA VAL A 6 9.59 -7.84 15.22
C VAL A 6 9.29 -6.54 15.99
N PHE A 7 9.07 -5.42 15.32
CA PHE A 7 8.66 -4.17 15.97
C PHE A 7 7.17 -4.11 16.35
N ASP A 8 6.39 -5.16 16.06
CA ASP A 8 4.93 -5.15 16.18
C ASP A 8 4.39 -5.22 17.63
N GLU A 9 5.20 -5.56 18.64
CA GLU A 9 4.73 -5.61 20.04
C GLU A 9 5.19 -4.43 20.93
N VAL A 10 6.26 -3.71 20.57
CA VAL A 10 6.89 -2.74 21.49
C VAL A 10 6.32 -1.32 21.38
N PHE A 11 5.63 -0.97 20.29
CA PHE A 11 5.04 0.37 20.11
C PHE A 11 3.57 0.51 20.52
N ALA A 12 2.96 -0.54 21.08
CA ALA A 12 1.62 -0.47 21.66
C ALA A 12 1.51 0.45 22.90
N ALA A 13 2.65 0.92 23.44
CA ALA A 13 2.72 1.65 24.70
C ALA A 13 2.55 3.18 24.60
N ASN A 14 2.64 3.79 23.41
CA ASN A 14 2.50 5.24 23.23
C ASN A 14 1.53 5.56 22.10
N ARG A 15 0.26 5.19 22.25
CA ARG A 15 -0.83 5.72 21.41
C ARG A 15 -0.91 7.24 21.62
N PRO A 16 -0.77 8.08 20.58
CA PRO A 16 -1.58 9.29 20.54
C PRO A 16 -3.03 8.81 20.64
N GLU A 17 -3.89 9.47 21.42
CA GLU A 17 -5.31 9.14 21.42
C GLU A 17 -5.91 9.45 20.03
N PHE A 18 -5.75 8.50 19.09
CA PHE A 18 -6.53 8.41 17.86
C PHE A 18 -7.97 8.11 18.30
N VAL A 19 -8.68 9.19 18.60
CA VAL A 19 -10.13 9.30 18.78
C VAL A 19 -10.70 8.20 19.67
N LYS A 20 -10.53 8.34 20.99
CA LYS A 20 -11.56 7.85 21.92
C LYS A 20 -12.76 8.79 21.81
N ASN A 21 -13.84 8.32 21.20
CA ASN A 21 -15.18 8.91 21.32
C ASN A 21 -15.30 10.40 20.95
N SER A 22 -15.35 10.71 19.67
CA SER A 22 -16.30 11.70 19.15
C SER A 22 -17.23 10.97 18.19
N GLY A 23 -18.54 11.21 18.31
CA GLY A 23 -19.58 10.33 17.79
C GLY A 23 -19.49 9.99 16.30
N LEU A 24 -20.17 8.91 15.92
CA LEU A 24 -20.49 8.53 14.54
C LEU A 24 -20.57 9.73 13.56
N ASN A 25 -19.72 9.66 12.53
CA ASN A 25 -19.75 10.32 11.21
C ASN A 25 -19.47 11.83 11.11
N SER A 26 -18.19 12.20 11.04
CA SER A 26 -17.79 13.38 10.24
C SER A 26 -17.56 13.06 8.76
N PHE A 27 -17.26 11.80 8.43
CA PHE A 27 -17.00 11.36 7.05
C PHE A 27 -18.12 10.45 6.51
N SER A 28 -18.31 10.45 5.19
CA SER A 28 -19.14 9.42 4.54
C SER A 28 -18.48 8.04 4.68
N ALA A 29 -19.27 6.97 4.58
CA ALA A 29 -18.73 5.60 4.61
C ALA A 29 -17.68 5.37 3.50
N GLU A 30 -17.88 5.97 2.33
CA GLU A 30 -16.95 5.93 1.21
C GLU A 30 -15.63 6.65 1.52
N THR A 31 -15.69 7.87 2.06
CA THR A 31 -14.48 8.60 2.48
C THR A 31 -13.73 7.85 3.57
N ALA A 32 -14.45 7.33 4.57
CA ALA A 32 -13.84 6.56 5.65
C ALA A 32 -13.14 5.28 5.14
N LEU A 33 -13.73 4.60 4.16
CA LEU A 33 -13.12 3.47 3.47
C LEU A 33 -11.85 3.87 2.72
N ILE A 34 -11.94 4.88 1.86
CA ILE A 34 -10.85 5.28 0.95
C ILE A 34 -9.61 5.73 1.74
N PHE A 35 -9.82 6.42 2.86
CA PHE A 35 -8.74 6.93 3.71
C PHE A 35 -8.24 5.90 4.75
N GLY A 36 -8.88 4.73 4.86
CA GLY A 36 -8.48 3.71 5.85
C GLY A 36 -8.85 4.10 7.29
N LEU A 37 -9.93 4.87 7.43
CA LEU A 37 -10.52 5.29 8.70
C LEU A 37 -11.63 4.33 9.17
N SER A 38 -12.08 3.42 8.30
CA SER A 38 -13.04 2.36 8.62
C SER A 38 -12.51 0.98 8.25
N GLN A 39 -12.96 -0.03 9.00
CA GLN A 39 -12.73 -1.46 8.72
C GLN A 39 -14.05 -2.22 8.55
N GLU A 40 -15.20 -1.54 8.53
CA GLU A 40 -16.52 -2.20 8.51
C GLU A 40 -16.76 -3.04 7.26
N HIS A 41 -16.10 -2.68 6.14
CA HIS A 41 -16.14 -3.39 4.86
C HIS A 41 -15.13 -4.54 4.76
N MET A 42 -14.32 -4.77 5.80
CA MET A 42 -13.23 -5.76 5.81
C MET A 42 -13.66 -7.09 6.42
N ILE A 43 -13.09 -8.18 5.90
CA ILE A 43 -13.16 -9.51 6.47
C ILE A 43 -11.75 -9.98 6.82
N ALA A 44 -11.57 -10.42 8.07
CA ALA A 44 -10.35 -11.06 8.52
C ALA A 44 -10.43 -12.58 8.34
N ARG A 45 -9.48 -13.18 7.64
CA ARG A 45 -9.32 -14.64 7.51
C ARG A 45 -7.83 -14.99 7.47
N ASN A 46 -7.39 -15.90 8.35
CA ASN A 46 -6.00 -16.40 8.40
C ASN A 46 -4.93 -15.30 8.49
N GLY A 47 -5.18 -14.23 9.25
CA GLY A 47 -4.25 -13.11 9.40
C GLY A 47 -4.27 -12.10 8.23
N VAL A 48 -5.10 -12.33 7.21
CA VAL A 48 -5.31 -11.41 6.08
C VAL A 48 -6.62 -10.65 6.27
N GLN A 49 -6.61 -9.35 6.01
CA GLN A 49 -7.77 -8.46 6.05
C GLN A 49 -7.99 -7.82 4.67
N LEU A 50 -9.08 -8.18 4.00
CA LEU A 50 -9.47 -7.71 2.66
C LEU A 50 -10.99 -7.59 2.55
N GLN A 51 -11.48 -6.97 1.48
CA GLN A 51 -12.89 -7.09 1.10
C GLN A 51 -13.21 -8.53 0.68
N LEU A 52 -14.47 -8.96 0.87
CA LEU A 52 -14.90 -10.34 0.62
C LEU A 52 -14.50 -10.85 -0.77
N ASP A 53 -14.72 -10.05 -1.82
CA ASP A 53 -14.44 -10.46 -3.19
C ASP A 53 -12.94 -10.61 -3.45
N ALA A 54 -12.13 -9.68 -2.93
CA ALA A 54 -10.67 -9.76 -3.00
C ALA A 54 -10.14 -10.97 -2.20
N LEU A 55 -10.74 -11.28 -1.05
CA LEU A 55 -10.40 -12.45 -0.24
C LEU A 55 -10.71 -13.76 -0.98
N ASN A 56 -11.87 -13.87 -1.61
CA ASN A 56 -12.24 -15.05 -2.40
C ASN A 56 -11.33 -15.21 -3.64
N ALA A 57 -10.98 -14.10 -4.28
CA ALA A 57 -10.01 -14.10 -5.38
C ALA A 57 -8.61 -14.56 -4.91
N LEU A 58 -8.18 -14.12 -3.71
CA LEU A 58 -6.91 -14.53 -3.12
C LEU A 58 -6.89 -16.03 -2.84
N ASP A 59 -7.97 -16.59 -2.30
CA ASP A 59 -8.09 -18.04 -2.07
C ASP A 59 -7.90 -18.83 -3.39
N GLY A 60 -8.46 -18.33 -4.50
CA GLY A 60 -8.27 -18.88 -5.84
C GLY A 60 -6.82 -18.78 -6.33
N LEU A 61 -6.18 -17.63 -6.14
CA LEU A 61 -4.80 -17.38 -6.54
C LEU A 61 -3.81 -18.27 -5.76
N ILE A 62 -4.02 -18.42 -4.44
CA ILE A 62 -3.24 -19.34 -3.58
C ILE A 62 -3.38 -20.78 -4.06
N ALA A 63 -4.59 -21.22 -4.40
CA ALA A 63 -4.83 -22.58 -4.88
C ALA A 63 -4.16 -22.88 -6.24
N ASP A 64 -4.12 -21.90 -7.16
CA ASP A 64 -3.44 -22.02 -8.45
C ASP A 64 -1.91 -21.98 -8.29
N ALA A 65 -1.40 -21.14 -7.37
CA ALA A 65 0.01 -21.11 -7.01
C ALA A 65 0.47 -22.47 -6.48
N ALA A 66 -0.30 -23.08 -5.56
CA ALA A 66 0.00 -24.40 -5.01
C ALA A 66 0.05 -25.50 -6.07
N GLN A 67 -0.86 -25.48 -7.07
CA GLN A 67 -0.83 -26.40 -8.21
C GLN A 67 0.42 -26.23 -9.09
N SER A 68 1.04 -25.05 -9.04
CA SER A 68 2.27 -24.71 -9.75
C SER A 68 3.53 -24.92 -8.90
N GLY A 69 3.40 -25.47 -7.68
CA GLY A 69 4.51 -25.75 -6.78
C GLY A 69 4.99 -24.57 -5.93
N LEU A 70 4.22 -23.47 -5.87
CA LEU A 70 4.55 -22.26 -5.10
C LEU A 70 3.74 -22.20 -3.80
N ASP A 71 4.34 -21.67 -2.72
CA ASP A 71 3.63 -21.39 -1.45
C ASP A 71 3.37 -19.88 -1.32
N LEU A 72 2.40 -19.38 -2.09
CA LEU A 72 2.01 -17.97 -2.10
C LEU A 72 1.45 -17.58 -0.73
N ALA A 73 2.11 -16.62 -0.09
CA ALA A 73 1.75 -16.09 1.22
C ALA A 73 1.58 -14.57 1.17
N VAL A 74 0.73 -14.05 2.05
CA VAL A 74 0.53 -12.61 2.23
C VAL A 74 1.45 -12.10 3.33
N ALA A 75 2.27 -11.11 3.00
CA ALA A 75 3.12 -10.40 3.94
C ALA A 75 2.38 -9.23 4.60
N SER A 76 1.55 -8.51 3.83
CA SER A 76 0.77 -7.38 4.33
C SER A 76 -0.55 -7.25 3.54
N SER A 77 -1.61 -6.75 4.19
CA SER A 77 -2.94 -6.55 3.60
C SER A 77 -3.52 -5.21 4.05
N TYR A 78 -4.78 -5.12 4.50
CA TYR A 78 -5.34 -3.86 5.00
C TYR A 78 -4.41 -3.13 5.97
N ARG A 79 -4.30 -1.82 5.78
CA ARG A 79 -3.55 -0.92 6.66
C ARG A 79 -4.43 0.29 6.94
N SER A 80 -4.65 0.61 8.22
CA SER A 80 -5.41 1.80 8.61
C SER A 80 -4.63 3.08 8.30
N PHE A 81 -5.35 4.21 8.26
CA PHE A 81 -4.76 5.55 8.24
C PHE A 81 -3.72 5.70 9.35
N GLU A 82 -4.11 5.38 10.59
CA GLU A 82 -3.27 5.49 11.79
C GLU A 82 -1.95 4.72 11.63
N ARG A 83 -2.01 3.47 11.15
CA ARG A 83 -0.80 2.66 10.94
C ARG A 83 0.08 3.24 9.85
N GLN A 84 -0.51 3.73 8.75
CA GLN A 84 0.25 4.38 7.68
C GLN A 84 0.89 5.69 8.16
N ALA A 85 0.18 6.50 8.95
CA ALA A 85 0.67 7.73 9.55
C ALA A 85 1.84 7.48 10.51
N LEU A 86 1.75 6.44 11.35
CA LEU A 86 2.84 6.05 12.23
C LEU A 86 4.12 5.69 11.44
N ILE A 87 3.99 4.93 10.36
CA ILE A 87 5.13 4.57 9.49
C ILE A 87 5.70 5.81 8.81
N PHE A 88 4.82 6.63 8.22
CA PHE A 88 5.21 7.81 7.45
C PHE A 88 5.89 8.87 8.32
N ASN A 89 5.29 9.21 9.48
CA ASN A 89 5.86 10.18 10.40
C ASN A 89 7.19 9.67 11.00
N GLY A 90 7.31 8.36 11.27
CA GLY A 90 8.59 7.78 11.68
C GLY A 90 9.69 7.97 10.64
N LYS A 91 9.36 7.89 9.34
CA LYS A 91 10.30 8.20 8.25
C LYS A 91 10.62 9.70 8.18
N LEU A 92 9.64 10.57 8.34
CA LEU A 92 9.85 12.04 8.39
C LEU A 92 10.83 12.43 9.50
N ARG A 93 10.67 11.84 10.70
CA ARG A 93 11.53 12.07 11.86
C ARG A 93 12.90 11.36 11.81
N GLY A 94 13.17 10.56 10.78
CA GLY A 94 14.40 9.76 10.67
C GLY A 94 14.48 8.59 11.66
N GLU A 95 13.37 8.23 12.31
CA GLU A 95 13.28 7.08 13.22
C GLU A 95 13.19 5.75 12.46
N ARG A 96 12.82 5.81 11.18
CA ARG A 96 12.75 4.69 10.25
C ARG A 96 13.65 4.96 9.05
N ALA A 97 14.31 3.90 8.58
CA ALA A 97 15.15 4.00 7.39
C ALA A 97 14.31 4.43 6.17
N VAL A 98 14.91 5.29 5.36
CA VAL A 98 14.45 5.63 4.02
C VAL A 98 15.53 5.14 3.07
N LEU A 99 15.14 4.43 2.02
CA LEU A 99 16.07 3.86 1.06
C LEU A 99 16.05 4.67 -0.23
N ASP A 100 17.13 4.58 -1.00
CA ASP A 100 17.14 4.96 -2.42
C ASP A 100 16.73 3.79 -3.32
N ASP A 101 16.74 4.02 -4.63
CA ASP A 101 16.40 3.01 -5.65
C ASP A 101 17.39 1.82 -5.72
N ASN A 102 18.50 1.88 -4.98
CA ASN A 102 19.51 0.83 -4.89
C ASN A 102 19.49 0.13 -3.53
N ASP A 103 18.39 0.21 -2.79
CA ASP A 103 18.22 -0.32 -1.43
C ASP A 103 19.25 0.22 -0.42
N CYS A 104 19.84 1.40 -0.67
CA CYS A 104 20.81 2.04 0.22
C CYS A 104 20.11 2.99 1.18
N VAL A 105 20.43 2.88 2.48
CA VAL A 105 19.88 3.77 3.51
C VAL A 105 20.36 5.20 3.29
N LEU A 106 19.42 6.12 3.21
CA LEU A 106 19.67 7.54 3.07
C LEU A 106 19.95 8.21 4.42
N ASP A 107 20.80 9.22 4.39
CA ASP A 107 21.10 10.07 5.52
C ASP A 107 20.24 11.34 5.45
N ARG A 108 19.33 11.52 6.41
CA ARG A 108 18.37 12.64 6.48
C ARG A 108 19.03 14.01 6.33
N ASP A 109 20.23 14.19 6.87
CA ASP A 109 20.92 15.49 6.91
C ASP A 109 21.45 15.93 5.54
N GLN A 110 21.46 15.03 4.56
CA GLN A 110 21.91 15.32 3.19
C GLN A 110 20.79 15.81 2.26
N TYR A 111 19.55 15.89 2.76
CA TYR A 111 18.37 16.21 1.96
C TYR A 111 17.62 17.42 2.54
N SER A 112 17.11 18.28 1.65
CA SER A 112 16.08 19.24 2.04
C SER A 112 14.77 18.53 2.39
N ASP A 113 13.87 19.20 3.13
CA ASP A 113 12.58 18.61 3.54
C ASP A 113 11.76 18.11 2.34
N ALA A 114 11.81 18.83 1.22
CA ALA A 114 11.11 18.47 0.00
C ALA A 114 11.75 17.27 -0.74
N GLU A 115 13.07 17.12 -0.69
CA GLU A 115 13.76 15.95 -1.25
C GLU A 115 13.56 14.72 -0.35
N TRP A 116 13.60 14.91 0.96
CA TRP A 116 13.31 13.85 1.93
C TRP A 116 11.88 13.33 1.79
N LEU A 117 10.90 14.23 1.69
CA LEU A 117 9.51 13.87 1.43
C LEU A 117 9.37 13.05 0.14
N GLN A 118 10.05 13.43 -0.93
CA GLN A 118 10.04 12.66 -2.18
C GLN A 118 10.69 11.28 -2.03
N ALA A 119 11.80 11.18 -1.31
CA ALA A 119 12.46 9.90 -1.02
C ALA A 119 11.55 8.96 -0.21
N ILE A 120 10.81 9.49 0.76
CA ILE A 120 9.80 8.71 1.50
C ILE A 120 8.70 8.23 0.57
N LEU A 121 8.14 9.12 -0.25
CA LEU A 121 7.02 8.84 -1.14
C LEU A 121 7.35 7.82 -2.24
N ARG A 122 8.64 7.62 -2.57
CA ARG A 122 9.09 6.54 -3.46
C ARG A 122 8.66 5.15 -2.96
N PHE A 123 8.66 4.93 -1.64
CA PHE A 123 8.47 3.61 -1.02
C PHE A 123 7.44 3.60 0.11
N SER A 124 6.71 4.70 0.31
CA SER A 124 5.72 4.82 1.38
C SER A 124 4.64 5.80 0.98
N ALA A 125 3.44 5.28 0.73
CA ALA A 125 2.29 6.11 0.42
C ALA A 125 2.05 7.18 1.50
N LEU A 126 1.61 8.36 1.06
CA LEU A 126 1.10 9.38 1.96
C LEU A 126 -0.09 8.81 2.75
N PRO A 127 -0.20 9.03 4.08
CA PRO A 127 -1.34 8.55 4.85
C PRO A 127 -2.66 9.10 4.28
N GLY A 128 -3.65 8.23 4.09
CA GLY A 128 -4.89 8.55 3.38
C GLY A 128 -4.83 8.36 1.86
N THR A 129 -3.67 8.00 1.29
CA THR A 129 -3.52 7.70 -0.15
C THR A 129 -3.02 6.29 -0.44
N SER A 130 -2.82 5.46 0.58
CA SER A 130 -2.40 4.06 0.39
C SER A 130 -3.55 3.23 -0.16
N ARG A 131 -3.28 2.40 -1.18
CA ARG A 131 -4.28 1.47 -1.72
C ARG A 131 -4.63 0.34 -0.74
N HIS A 132 -3.73 0.05 0.22
CA HIS A 132 -4.02 -0.90 1.31
C HIS A 132 -5.20 -0.45 2.19
N HIS A 133 -5.53 0.85 2.21
CA HIS A 133 -6.71 1.37 2.91
C HIS A 133 -8.01 0.74 2.38
N TRP A 134 -8.04 0.40 1.09
CA TRP A 134 -9.27 -0.06 0.43
C TRP A 134 -9.60 -1.52 0.74
N GLY A 135 -8.62 -2.28 1.26
CA GLY A 135 -8.74 -3.73 1.44
C GLY A 135 -8.84 -4.50 0.12
N THR A 136 -8.29 -3.92 -0.95
CA THR A 136 -8.17 -4.54 -2.27
C THR A 136 -6.74 -4.90 -2.61
N ASP A 137 -5.78 -4.43 -1.80
CA ASP A 137 -4.36 -4.48 -2.08
C ASP A 137 -3.63 -5.24 -0.98
N LEU A 138 -2.58 -5.96 -1.39
CA LEU A 138 -1.81 -6.85 -0.54
C LEU A 138 -0.40 -7.07 -1.10
N ASP A 139 0.53 -7.41 -0.22
CA ASP A 139 1.90 -7.77 -0.58
C ASP A 139 2.08 -9.28 -0.48
N VAL A 140 2.64 -9.91 -1.52
CA VAL A 140 2.87 -11.36 -1.56
C VAL A 140 4.34 -11.74 -1.62
N PHE A 141 4.63 -12.95 -1.15
CA PHE A 141 5.92 -13.62 -1.30
C PHE A 141 5.72 -15.13 -1.37
N ASP A 142 6.76 -15.86 -1.77
CA ASP A 142 6.76 -17.33 -1.72
C ASP A 142 7.43 -17.78 -0.42
N ARG A 143 6.60 -18.28 0.50
CA ARG A 143 7.04 -18.68 1.84
C ARG A 143 8.00 -19.86 1.78
N SER A 144 7.86 -20.76 0.80
CA SER A 144 8.75 -21.92 0.65
C SER A 144 10.18 -21.52 0.25
N SER A 145 10.31 -20.38 -0.43
CA SER A 145 11.58 -19.83 -0.87
C SER A 145 12.24 -18.90 0.14
N LEU A 146 11.51 -18.43 1.16
CA LEU A 146 12.06 -17.52 2.18
C LEU A 146 13.27 -18.14 2.92
N ARG A 147 14.33 -17.35 3.12
CA ARG A 147 15.55 -17.72 3.87
C ARG A 147 15.88 -16.58 4.85
N GLY A 148 15.44 -16.73 6.09
CA GLY A 148 15.59 -15.69 7.11
C GLY A 148 14.39 -14.73 7.14
N ASP A 149 14.64 -13.47 7.45
CA ASP A 149 13.61 -12.45 7.62
C ASP A 149 13.23 -11.82 6.27
N LEU A 150 11.94 -11.76 5.97
CA LEU A 150 11.41 -11.14 4.76
C LEU A 150 11.66 -9.62 4.77
N GLN A 151 12.24 -9.08 3.69
CA GLN A 151 12.46 -7.63 3.53
C GLN A 151 11.49 -6.97 2.54
N LEU A 152 10.89 -7.74 1.62
CA LEU A 152 10.10 -7.24 0.48
C LEU A 152 10.86 -6.16 -0.32
N THR A 153 11.96 -6.57 -0.94
CA THR A 153 12.78 -5.69 -1.80
C THR A 153 12.76 -6.17 -3.25
N VAL A 154 13.10 -5.28 -4.18
CA VAL A 154 13.21 -5.63 -5.60
C VAL A 154 14.26 -6.74 -5.79
N SER A 155 15.34 -6.67 -5.01
CA SER A 155 16.38 -7.70 -4.96
C SER A 155 15.79 -9.07 -4.57
N GLU A 156 15.05 -9.16 -3.46
CA GLU A 156 14.40 -10.41 -3.05
C GLU A 156 13.43 -10.94 -4.10
N SER A 157 12.65 -10.06 -4.75
CA SER A 157 11.75 -10.44 -5.84
C SER A 157 12.48 -11.02 -7.05
N GLN A 158 13.67 -10.51 -7.38
CA GLN A 158 14.45 -10.97 -8.54
C GLN A 158 15.32 -12.19 -8.24
N THR A 159 15.62 -12.47 -6.98
CA THR A 159 16.47 -13.60 -6.59
C THR A 159 15.72 -14.68 -5.85
N LEU A 160 15.12 -14.35 -4.70
CA LEU A 160 14.54 -15.32 -3.78
C LEU A 160 13.15 -15.76 -4.22
N PHE A 161 12.37 -14.83 -4.75
CA PHE A 161 10.98 -15.04 -5.17
C PHE A 161 10.80 -14.99 -6.69
N ALA A 162 11.89 -15.15 -7.46
CA ALA A 162 11.89 -15.01 -8.92
C ALA A 162 10.82 -15.89 -9.59
N ASP A 163 10.73 -17.15 -9.19
CA ASP A 163 9.76 -18.11 -9.73
C ASP A 163 8.31 -17.67 -9.47
N LEU A 164 8.02 -17.12 -8.28
CA LEU A 164 6.71 -16.56 -7.97
C LEU A 164 6.38 -15.37 -8.88
N HIS A 165 7.33 -14.44 -9.07
CA HIS A 165 7.06 -13.24 -9.86
C HIS A 165 6.91 -13.55 -11.35
N VAL A 166 7.72 -14.46 -11.90
CA VAL A 166 7.54 -14.99 -13.27
C VAL A 166 6.16 -15.63 -13.41
N TRP A 167 5.75 -16.45 -12.45
CA TRP A 167 4.43 -17.08 -12.47
C TRP A 167 3.31 -16.05 -12.41
N LEU A 168 3.39 -15.05 -11.53
CA LEU A 168 2.41 -13.96 -11.43
C LEU A 168 2.31 -13.18 -12.74
N ASP A 169 3.44 -12.85 -13.38
CA ASP A 169 3.47 -12.14 -14.66
C ASP A 169 2.76 -12.93 -15.76
N GLU A 170 2.99 -14.24 -15.83
CA GLU A 170 2.28 -15.10 -16.78
C GLU A 170 0.77 -15.15 -16.52
N ARG A 171 0.36 -15.21 -15.26
CA ARG A 171 -1.07 -15.23 -14.88
C ARG A 171 -1.72 -13.91 -15.25
N MET A 172 -1.11 -12.78 -14.95
CA MET A 172 -1.61 -11.45 -15.31
C MET A 172 -1.70 -11.25 -16.82
N ALA A 173 -0.66 -11.63 -17.57
CA ALA A 173 -0.64 -11.52 -19.03
C ALA A 173 -1.74 -12.34 -19.72
N LYS A 174 -2.16 -13.45 -19.09
CA LYS A 174 -3.23 -14.33 -19.57
C LYS A 174 -4.60 -14.00 -18.97
N ASP A 175 -4.71 -12.96 -18.15
CA ASP A 175 -5.91 -12.61 -17.37
C ASP A 175 -6.43 -13.79 -16.51
N LYS A 176 -5.49 -14.46 -15.84
CA LYS A 176 -5.69 -15.63 -14.97
C LYS A 176 -5.19 -15.40 -13.54
N SER A 177 -4.93 -14.15 -13.16
CA SER A 177 -4.48 -13.76 -11.82
C SER A 177 -5.65 -13.51 -10.86
N CYS A 178 -6.83 -14.09 -11.13
CA CYS A 178 -8.03 -13.90 -10.33
C CYS A 178 -8.42 -12.42 -10.14
N GLY A 179 -8.11 -11.54 -11.10
CA GLY A 179 -8.38 -10.11 -11.00
C GLY A 179 -7.31 -9.28 -10.28
N PHE A 180 -6.19 -9.89 -9.85
CA PHE A 180 -5.06 -9.16 -9.27
C PHE A 180 -4.06 -8.69 -10.33
N PHE A 181 -3.61 -7.44 -10.23
CA PHE A 181 -2.58 -6.85 -11.09
C PHE A 181 -1.63 -5.94 -10.30
N ARG A 182 -0.55 -5.48 -10.93
CA ARG A 182 0.47 -4.62 -10.30
C ARG A 182 0.25 -3.14 -10.68
N PRO A 183 -0.27 -2.29 -9.77
CA PRO A 183 -0.35 -0.85 -10.02
C PRO A 183 1.04 -0.20 -10.18
N TYR A 184 2.05 -0.74 -9.50
CA TYR A 184 3.42 -0.24 -9.47
C TYR A 184 4.40 -1.18 -10.19
N GLY A 185 4.05 -1.61 -11.41
CA GLY A 185 4.90 -2.51 -12.21
C GLY A 185 6.00 -1.82 -13.03
N VAL A 186 5.91 -0.50 -13.22
CA VAL A 186 6.84 0.28 -14.06
C VAL A 186 7.23 1.55 -13.33
N ASP A 187 8.52 1.85 -13.28
CA ASP A 187 8.99 3.12 -12.71
C ASP A 187 8.64 4.28 -13.64
N ARG A 188 7.89 5.24 -13.10
CA ARG A 188 7.47 6.47 -13.80
C ARG A 188 8.00 7.71 -13.09
N GLY A 189 8.99 7.54 -12.23
CA GLY A 189 9.46 8.53 -11.27
C GLY A 189 8.55 8.67 -10.06
N GLY A 190 7.44 7.94 -9.98
CA GLY A 190 6.44 7.94 -8.92
C GLY A 190 6.79 7.01 -7.77
N VAL A 191 5.83 6.19 -7.33
CA VAL A 191 6.12 5.02 -6.49
C VAL A 191 7.11 4.11 -7.23
N SER A 192 8.10 3.59 -6.51
CA SER A 192 9.10 2.66 -7.04
C SER A 192 8.44 1.35 -7.45
N PRO A 193 9.03 0.55 -8.37
CA PRO A 193 8.47 -0.75 -8.70
C PRO A 193 8.35 -1.66 -7.47
N GLU A 194 7.15 -2.21 -7.25
CA GLU A 194 6.84 -3.13 -6.14
C GLU A 194 6.28 -4.45 -6.71
N PRO A 195 7.13 -5.41 -7.13
CA PRO A 195 6.67 -6.66 -7.75
C PRO A 195 5.76 -7.51 -6.84
N TRP A 196 5.87 -7.35 -5.52
CA TRP A 196 5.05 -8.03 -4.53
C TRP A 196 3.65 -7.42 -4.35
N HIS A 197 3.46 -6.14 -4.73
CA HIS A 197 2.22 -5.42 -4.53
C HIS A 197 1.17 -5.85 -5.55
N LEU A 198 0.12 -6.51 -5.07
CA LEU A 198 -1.03 -6.94 -5.86
C LEU A 198 -2.26 -6.10 -5.51
N SER A 199 -3.00 -5.65 -6.52
CA SER A 199 -4.26 -4.93 -6.36
C SER A 199 -5.39 -5.64 -7.10
N TYR A 200 -6.50 -5.88 -6.39
CA TYR A 200 -7.70 -6.48 -6.95
C TYR A 200 -8.47 -5.46 -7.81
N ALA A 201 -8.26 -5.53 -9.11
CA ALA A 201 -8.76 -4.56 -10.08
C ALA A 201 -10.28 -4.37 -10.08
N PRO A 202 -11.14 -5.40 -9.93
CA PRO A 202 -12.59 -5.21 -9.94
C PRO A 202 -13.13 -4.18 -8.93
N LEU A 203 -12.46 -4.01 -7.79
CA LEU A 203 -12.82 -3.02 -6.78
C LEU A 203 -11.90 -1.80 -6.81
N ALA A 204 -10.59 -2.02 -6.97
CA ALA A 204 -9.61 -0.94 -6.86
C ALA A 204 -9.73 0.12 -7.97
N THR A 205 -10.24 -0.24 -9.15
CA THR A 205 -10.51 0.72 -10.25
C THR A 205 -11.65 1.70 -9.93
N VAL A 206 -12.52 1.36 -8.96
CA VAL A 206 -13.57 2.25 -8.46
C VAL A 206 -12.98 3.33 -7.55
N TYR A 207 -12.02 2.96 -6.69
CA TYR A 207 -11.46 3.85 -5.67
C TYR A 207 -10.35 4.77 -6.19
N GLU A 208 -9.60 4.37 -7.22
CA GLU A 208 -8.41 5.10 -7.68
C GLU A 208 -8.69 6.54 -8.13
N ASN A 209 -9.93 6.87 -8.54
CA ASN A 209 -10.32 8.22 -8.98
C ASN A 209 -11.00 9.04 -7.89
N ALA A 210 -11.29 8.43 -6.73
CA ALA A 210 -11.99 9.11 -5.65
C ALA A 210 -11.05 9.97 -4.79
N LEU A 211 -9.74 9.70 -4.84
CA LEU A 211 -8.72 10.48 -4.14
C LEU A 211 -8.31 11.71 -4.96
N VAL A 212 -8.62 12.90 -4.44
CA VAL A 212 -8.18 14.18 -5.00
C VAL A 212 -7.55 15.08 -3.90
N PRO A 213 -6.63 15.99 -4.24
CA PRO A 213 -5.93 16.82 -3.26
C PRO A 213 -6.84 17.57 -2.29
N ASN A 214 -7.96 18.13 -2.77
CA ASN A 214 -8.89 18.87 -1.92
C ASN A 214 -9.60 17.97 -0.91
N LEU A 215 -10.03 16.78 -1.32
CA LEU A 215 -10.63 15.83 -0.38
C LEU A 215 -9.63 15.40 0.70
N TRP A 216 -8.36 15.23 0.31
CA TRP A 216 -7.30 14.93 1.28
C TRP A 216 -7.12 16.06 2.29
N ARG A 217 -7.07 17.32 1.84
CA ARG A 217 -7.01 18.48 2.75
C ARG A 217 -8.20 18.52 3.70
N ASP A 218 -9.41 18.32 3.20
CA ASP A 218 -10.63 18.35 4.00
C ASP A 218 -10.61 17.28 5.10
N VAL A 219 -10.21 16.05 4.75
CA VAL A 219 -10.08 14.95 5.71
C VAL A 219 -9.00 15.25 6.75
N LEU A 220 -7.83 15.74 6.33
CA LEU A 220 -6.74 16.03 7.26
C LEU A 220 -7.06 17.20 8.20
N ALA A 221 -7.78 18.22 7.73
CA ALA A 221 -8.23 19.32 8.56
C ALA A 221 -9.20 18.85 9.67
N GLU A 222 -10.08 17.90 9.34
CA GLU A 222 -11.00 17.25 10.28
C GLU A 222 -10.27 16.33 11.28
N LEU A 223 -9.26 15.58 10.83
CA LEU A 223 -8.47 14.68 11.69
C LEU A 223 -7.54 15.45 12.64
N GLY A 224 -7.11 16.66 12.29
CA GLY A 224 -6.26 17.51 13.11
C GLY A 224 -4.78 17.13 13.03
N ASP A 225 -4.09 17.15 14.16
CA ASP A 225 -2.63 16.98 14.25
C ASP A 225 -2.23 15.50 14.19
N VAL A 226 -2.30 14.92 12.99
CA VAL A 226 -2.02 13.50 12.72
C VAL A 226 -0.79 13.25 11.83
N LEU A 227 -0.29 14.29 11.16
CA LEU A 227 0.86 14.22 10.25
C LEU A 227 1.89 15.31 10.54
N ASP A 228 3.15 14.88 10.67
CA ASP A 228 4.28 15.78 10.78
C ASP A 228 4.51 16.49 9.43
N GLU A 229 5.16 17.67 9.46
CA GLU A 229 5.53 18.43 8.25
C GLU A 229 4.36 18.72 7.30
N LEU A 230 3.13 18.83 7.83
CA LEU A 230 1.91 19.05 7.03
C LEU A 230 2.02 20.26 6.09
N ASN A 231 2.70 21.34 6.51
CA ASN A 231 2.93 22.53 5.68
C ASN A 231 3.82 22.26 4.46
N VAL A 232 4.79 21.33 4.57
CA VAL A 232 5.64 20.92 3.45
C VAL A 232 4.84 20.02 2.51
N ILE A 233 4.09 19.06 3.07
CA ILE A 233 3.22 18.16 2.31
C ILE A 233 2.19 18.96 1.50
N ASP A 234 1.46 19.86 2.15
CA ASP A 234 0.39 20.65 1.53
C ASP A 234 0.90 21.53 0.38
N ARG A 235 2.08 22.14 0.53
CA ARG A 235 2.74 22.94 -0.51
C ARG A 235 3.05 22.14 -1.78
N HIS A 236 3.23 20.82 -1.65
CA HIS A 236 3.58 19.93 -2.74
C HIS A 236 2.45 19.00 -3.16
N LEU A 237 1.26 19.13 -2.56
CA LEU A 237 0.20 18.12 -2.62
C LEU A 237 -0.24 17.78 -4.04
N GLU A 238 -0.41 18.77 -4.91
CA GLU A 238 -0.81 18.53 -6.30
C GLU A 238 0.23 17.67 -7.05
N LYS A 239 1.52 17.98 -6.86
CA LYS A 239 2.62 17.20 -7.44
C LYS A 239 2.72 15.81 -6.81
N ILE A 240 2.41 15.69 -5.52
CA ILE A 240 2.39 14.40 -4.83
C ILE A 240 1.31 13.51 -5.43
N PHE A 241 0.09 14.05 -5.63
CA PHE A 241 -1.00 13.30 -6.23
C PHE A 241 -0.72 12.88 -7.67
N GLU A 242 -0.22 13.81 -8.48
CA GLU A 242 0.14 13.53 -9.88
C GLU A 242 1.22 12.44 -10.00
N ARG A 243 2.21 12.46 -9.12
CA ARG A 243 3.42 11.63 -9.23
C ARG A 243 3.33 10.32 -8.45
N PHE A 244 2.76 10.31 -7.26
CA PHE A 244 2.81 9.18 -6.32
C PHE A 244 1.45 8.55 -6.01
N VAL A 245 0.33 9.20 -6.36
CA VAL A 245 -1.02 8.66 -6.12
C VAL A 245 -1.66 8.18 -7.42
N ALA A 246 -1.51 8.93 -8.51
CA ALA A 246 -2.08 8.59 -9.80
C ALA A 246 -1.38 7.36 -10.43
N VAL A 247 -2.17 6.32 -10.71
CA VAL A 247 -1.71 5.08 -11.36
C VAL A 247 -2.16 5.10 -12.84
N PRO A 248 -1.31 4.68 -13.81
CA PRO A 248 -1.70 4.73 -15.22
C PRO A 248 -2.76 3.69 -15.52
N LYS A 249 -3.77 4.04 -16.33
CA LYS A 249 -4.93 3.16 -16.61
C LYS A 249 -4.56 1.72 -17.04
N GLY A 250 -3.45 1.57 -17.77
CA GLY A 250 -2.95 0.29 -18.28
C GLY A 250 -2.33 -0.65 -17.24
N TRP A 251 -2.44 -0.36 -15.93
CA TRP A 251 -1.98 -1.28 -14.89
C TRP A 251 -2.83 -2.56 -14.79
N CYS A 252 -4.05 -2.53 -15.31
CA CYS A 252 -4.95 -3.69 -15.46
C CYS A 252 -5.69 -3.62 -16.81
N PRO A 253 -6.25 -4.73 -17.32
CA PRO A 253 -7.09 -4.72 -18.52
C PRO A 253 -8.31 -3.79 -18.41
N ASP A 254 -8.70 -3.16 -19.53
CA ASP A 254 -9.79 -2.17 -19.56
C ASP A 254 -11.15 -2.71 -19.14
N HIS A 255 -11.39 -4.02 -19.27
CA HIS A 255 -12.67 -4.63 -18.88
C HIS A 255 -12.87 -4.66 -17.35
N TYR A 256 -11.82 -4.45 -16.55
CA TYR A 256 -11.96 -4.21 -15.11
C TYR A 256 -12.40 -2.77 -14.77
N ARG A 257 -12.59 -1.94 -15.80
CA ARG A 257 -13.02 -0.54 -15.68
C ARG A 257 -14.41 -0.32 -16.26
N SER A 258 -14.96 -1.29 -16.99
CA SER A 258 -16.21 -1.17 -17.77
C SER A 258 -17.51 -1.20 -16.94
N GLY A 259 -17.46 -0.81 -15.67
CA GLY A 259 -18.63 -0.48 -14.84
C GLY A 259 -18.89 1.03 -14.71
N LEU A 260 -17.98 1.90 -15.21
CA LEU A 260 -18.08 3.36 -15.14
C LEU A 260 -18.66 4.01 -16.41
N THR A 261 -19.13 3.21 -17.37
CA THR A 261 -19.83 3.71 -18.56
C THR A 261 -21.30 3.29 -18.53
N SER A 262 -22.11 4.06 -17.80
CA SER A 262 -23.51 4.37 -18.14
C SER A 262 -23.97 5.57 -17.36
#